data_AF-A0A7S3KU04-F1
#
_entry.id   AF-A0A7S3KU04-F1
#
_cell.length_a   1.000
_cell.length_b   1.000
_cell.length_c   1.000
_cell.angle_alpha   90.00
_cell.angle_beta   90.00
_cell.angle_gamma   90.00
#
_symmetry.space_group_name_H-M   'P 1'
#
loop_
_entity.id
_entity.type
_entity.pdbx_description
1 polymer ?
#
loop_
_entity_poly.entity_id
_entity_poly.type
_entity_poly.pdbx_seq_one_letter_code
_entity_poly.pdbx_strand_id
1 'polypeptide(L)'
;DNPETYKKFEEFKQMQPLLQPHAFWDTQPVQKVTETMGISEITPGPIEENKKDDIPTEPIKLAEGFEWCKIDIHNEEQAKELHELLNKHYVESDGGTFKLDYPLDFLKWALCPPGYKPKWHIGVRATKTKKLCAFIAGIPLNLTIMGEEVKASAINFLC
;
A
#
# COMPACT_ATOMS: atom_id res chain seq x y z
N ASP A 1 9.89 20.74 -36.11
CA ASP A 1 9.48 20.59 -34.70
C ASP A 1 7.97 20.51 -34.58
N ASN A 2 7.43 19.31 -34.35
CA ASN A 2 5.99 19.10 -34.14
C ASN A 2 5.76 18.83 -32.63
N PRO A 3 5.10 19.75 -31.90
CA PRO A 3 4.81 19.60 -30.47
C PRO A 3 4.07 18.31 -30.11
N GLU A 4 3.23 17.79 -31.00
CA GLU A 4 2.51 16.54 -30.77
C GLU A 4 3.42 15.32 -30.75
N THR A 5 4.49 15.32 -31.55
CA THR A 5 5.46 14.22 -31.58
C THR A 5 6.25 14.15 -30.27
N TYR A 6 6.60 15.30 -29.70
CA TYR A 6 7.26 15.37 -28.39
C TYR A 6 6.34 14.91 -27.26
N LYS A 7 5.07 15.31 -27.30
CA LYS A 7 4.08 14.87 -26.30
C LYS A 7 3.89 13.35 -26.31
N LYS A 8 3.70 12.75 -27.49
CA LYS A 8 3.60 11.29 -27.64
C LYS A 8 4.86 10.56 -27.20
N PHE A 9 6.04 11.15 -27.41
CA PHE A 9 7.31 10.57 -27.00
C PHE A 9 7.48 10.57 -25.47
N GLU A 10 7.08 11.64 -24.78
CA GLU A 10 7.10 11.70 -23.32
C GLU A 10 6.03 10.79 -22.69
N GLU A 11 4.83 10.71 -23.28
CA GLU A 11 3.80 9.73 -22.90
C GLU A 11 4.34 8.29 -23.04
N PHE A 12 5.01 7.98 -24.16
CA PHE A 12 5.62 6.68 -24.38
C PHE A 12 6.72 6.35 -23.36
N LYS A 13 7.60 7.31 -23.03
CA LYS A 13 8.62 7.13 -21.97
C LYS A 13 8.00 6.84 -20.61
N GLN A 14 6.90 7.50 -20.26
CA GLN A 14 6.18 7.25 -19.01
C GLN A 14 5.53 5.87 -18.97
N MET A 15 5.14 5.32 -20.12
CA MET A 15 4.55 3.99 -20.24
C MET A 15 5.57 2.85 -20.34
N GLN A 16 6.82 3.15 -20.69
CA GLN A 16 7.86 2.13 -20.88
C GLN A 16 8.09 1.23 -19.64
N PRO A 17 8.08 1.74 -18.39
CA PRO A 17 8.21 0.90 -17.21
C PRO A 17 7.02 -0.04 -17.00
N LEU A 18 5.82 0.38 -17.41
CA LEU A 18 4.59 -0.42 -17.32
C LEU A 18 4.60 -1.60 -18.30
N LEU A 19 5.39 -1.52 -19.38
CA LEU A 19 5.53 -2.60 -20.35
C LEU A 19 6.50 -3.70 -19.90
N GLN A 20 7.19 -3.52 -18.77
CA GLN A 20 8.09 -4.53 -18.24
C GLN A 20 7.31 -5.55 -17.40
N PRO A 21 7.73 -6.83 -17.38
CA PRO A 21 7.14 -7.82 -16.48
C PRO A 21 7.31 -7.41 -15.01
N HIS A 22 6.25 -7.53 -14.21
CA HIS A 22 6.24 -7.23 -12.79
C HIS A 22 5.94 -8.50 -11.99
N ALA A 23 6.99 -9.19 -11.54
CA ALA A 23 6.88 -10.50 -10.87
C ALA A 23 5.86 -10.55 -9.72
N PHE A 24 5.67 -9.45 -8.99
CA PHE A 24 4.62 -9.33 -7.97
C PHE A 24 3.28 -8.90 -8.56
N TRP A 25 3.18 -7.70 -9.15
CA TRP A 25 1.90 -7.10 -9.60
C TRP A 25 1.19 -7.90 -10.70
N ASP A 26 1.93 -8.65 -11.51
CA ASP A 26 1.35 -9.52 -12.54
C ASP A 26 0.51 -10.65 -11.91
N THR A 27 0.77 -11.02 -10.65
CA THR A 27 -0.01 -12.04 -9.91
C THR A 27 -1.22 -11.48 -9.15
N GLN A 28 -1.33 -10.15 -9.04
CA GLN A 28 -2.38 -9.51 -8.23
C GLN A 28 -3.62 -9.19 -9.08
N PRO A 29 -4.83 -9.12 -8.47
CA PRO A 29 -6.07 -8.76 -9.16
C PRO A 29 -6.16 -7.24 -9.37
N VAL A 30 -5.25 -6.73 -10.20
CA VAL A 30 -5.20 -5.34 -10.66
C VAL A 30 -5.30 -5.30 -12.17
N GLN A 31 -5.81 -4.18 -12.70
CA GLN A 31 -5.95 -3.98 -14.13
C GLN A 31 -4.59 -4.16 -14.81
N LYS A 32 -4.55 -4.98 -15.86
CA LYS A 32 -3.30 -5.28 -16.58
C LYS A 32 -3.03 -4.23 -17.64
N VAL A 33 -1.77 -4.08 -17.99
CA VAL A 33 -1.29 -3.05 -18.92
C VAL A 33 -1.96 -3.17 -20.29
N THR A 34 -2.27 -4.39 -20.74
CA THR A 34 -3.03 -4.65 -21.97
C THR A 34 -4.43 -4.04 -21.92
N GLU A 35 -5.11 -4.09 -20.78
CA GLU A 35 -6.43 -3.49 -20.58
C GLU A 35 -6.33 -1.96 -20.50
N THR A 36 -5.29 -1.44 -19.83
CA THR A 36 -5.03 0.00 -19.71
C THR A 36 -4.77 0.67 -21.06
N MET A 37 -4.22 -0.05 -22.03
CA MET A 37 -3.98 0.43 -23.40
C MET A 37 -5.23 0.44 -24.29
N GLY A 38 -6.41 0.12 -23.76
CA GLY A 38 -7.66 0.08 -24.53
C GLY A 38 -7.71 -1.06 -25.54
N ILE A 39 -6.90 -2.10 -25.35
CA ILE A 39 -6.87 -3.30 -26.20
C ILE A 39 -8.07 -4.21 -25.87
N SER A 40 -8.68 -4.04 -24.69
CA SER A 40 -9.89 -4.75 -24.25
C SER A 40 -10.89 -3.81 -23.58
N GLU A 41 -12.17 -4.20 -23.58
CA GLU A 41 -13.24 -3.47 -22.90
C GLU A 41 -13.12 -3.59 -21.38
N ILE A 42 -13.31 -2.47 -20.67
CA ILE A 42 -13.32 -2.41 -19.21
C ILE A 42 -14.77 -2.44 -18.74
N THR A 43 -15.12 -3.47 -17.97
CA THR A 43 -16.44 -3.57 -17.33
C THR A 43 -16.33 -3.18 -15.86
N PRO A 44 -17.24 -2.33 -15.32
CA PRO A 44 -17.27 -2.05 -13.89
C PRO A 44 -17.52 -3.32 -13.07
N GLY A 45 -16.73 -3.56 -12.02
CA GLY A 45 -16.91 -4.68 -11.11
C GLY A 45 -15.59 -5.18 -10.49
N PRO A 46 -15.65 -6.23 -9.67
CA PRO A 46 -14.47 -6.91 -9.14
C PRO A 46 -13.64 -7.53 -10.27
N ILE A 47 -12.31 -7.39 -10.21
CA ILE A 47 -11.38 -8.08 -11.12
C ILE A 47 -11.34 -9.59 -10.80
N GLU A 48 -11.45 -9.92 -9.52
CA GLU A 48 -11.50 -11.29 -9.02
C GLU A 48 -12.47 -11.37 -7.84
N GLU A 49 -13.35 -12.38 -7.84
CA GLU A 49 -14.24 -12.67 -6.73
C GLU A 49 -13.62 -13.70 -5.79
N ASN A 50 -13.24 -13.26 -4.58
CA ASN A 50 -12.69 -14.13 -3.56
C ASN A 50 -13.77 -14.59 -2.58
N LYS A 51 -13.90 -15.91 -2.35
CA LYS A 51 -14.75 -16.43 -1.28
C LYS A 51 -14.00 -16.39 0.04
N LYS A 52 -14.71 -16.09 1.12
CA LYS A 52 -14.09 -16.01 2.46
C LYS A 52 -13.45 -17.32 2.90
N ASP A 53 -14.02 -18.45 2.48
CA ASP A 53 -13.55 -19.79 2.83
C ASP A 53 -12.24 -20.16 2.13
N ASP A 54 -11.89 -19.45 1.04
CA ASP A 54 -10.66 -19.66 0.30
C ASP A 54 -9.47 -18.85 0.89
N ILE A 55 -9.73 -17.99 1.88
CA ILE A 55 -8.71 -17.14 2.51
C ILE A 55 -7.97 -17.95 3.59
N PRO A 56 -6.64 -18.12 3.49
CA PRO A 56 -5.86 -18.80 4.52
C PRO A 56 -6.00 -18.12 5.89
N THR A 57 -6.19 -18.92 6.93
CA THR A 57 -6.27 -18.44 8.32
C THR A 57 -4.90 -18.19 8.95
N GLU A 58 -3.88 -18.86 8.43
CA GLU A 58 -2.50 -18.72 8.91
C GLU A 58 -1.76 -17.60 8.17
N PRO A 59 -0.96 -16.77 8.88
CA PRO A 59 -0.14 -15.75 8.24
C PRO A 59 0.88 -16.35 7.26
N ILE A 60 1.15 -15.62 6.20
CA ILE A 60 2.21 -15.97 5.23
C ILE A 60 3.55 -16.07 5.98
N LYS A 61 4.34 -17.10 5.68
CA LYS A 61 5.65 -17.26 6.31
C LYS A 61 6.62 -16.18 5.83
N LEU A 62 7.18 -15.43 6.77
CA LEU A 62 8.26 -14.47 6.50
C LEU A 62 9.61 -15.17 6.30
N ALA A 63 10.56 -14.45 5.71
CA ALA A 63 11.95 -14.88 5.66
C ALA A 63 12.49 -15.15 7.08
N GLU A 64 13.48 -16.04 7.16
CA GLU A 64 14.10 -16.38 8.44
C GLU A 64 14.67 -15.13 9.13
N GLY A 65 14.46 -15.03 10.45
CA GLY A 65 14.89 -13.89 11.25
C GLY A 65 13.89 -12.74 11.32
N PHE A 66 12.71 -12.89 10.71
CA PHE A 66 11.61 -11.93 10.82
C PHE A 66 10.33 -12.56 11.38
N GLU A 67 9.53 -11.74 12.06
CA GLU A 67 8.24 -12.13 12.62
C GLU A 67 7.19 -11.04 12.42
N TRP A 68 5.94 -11.46 12.22
CA TRP A 68 4.81 -10.54 12.17
C TRP A 68 4.55 -9.95 13.55
N CYS A 69 4.16 -8.68 13.58
CA CYS A 69 3.64 -8.02 14.76
C CYS A 69 2.44 -7.14 14.40
N LYS A 70 1.65 -6.78 15.41
CA LYS A 70 0.58 -5.77 15.29
C LYS A 70 1.04 -4.54 16.07
N ILE A 71 0.90 -3.37 15.46
CA ILE A 71 1.28 -2.11 16.10
C ILE A 71 0.05 -1.50 16.76
N ASP A 72 0.14 -1.32 18.08
CA ASP A 72 -0.81 -0.55 18.86
C ASP A 72 -0.36 0.90 18.95
N ILE A 73 -1.03 1.79 18.20
CA ILE A 73 -0.70 3.22 18.16
C ILE A 73 -1.07 3.96 19.46
N HIS A 74 -1.83 3.34 20.35
CA HIS A 74 -2.12 3.90 21.68
C HIS A 74 -1.04 3.54 22.70
N ASN A 75 -0.20 2.55 22.42
CA ASN A 75 1.00 2.29 23.19
C ASN A 75 2.09 3.29 22.78
N GLU A 76 2.56 4.11 23.73
CA GLU A 76 3.51 5.18 23.44
C GLU A 76 4.85 4.69 22.89
N GLU A 77 5.33 3.54 23.33
CA GLU A 77 6.60 2.96 22.87
C GLU A 77 6.46 2.52 21.40
N GLN A 78 5.42 1.76 21.08
CA GLN A 78 5.17 1.30 19.71
C GLN A 78 4.85 2.44 18.74
N ALA A 79 4.15 3.48 19.21
CA ALA A 79 3.89 4.67 18.41
C ALA A 79 5.18 5.43 18.06
N LYS A 80 6.09 5.57 19.04
CA LYS A 80 7.42 6.17 18.83
C LYS A 80 8.25 5.34 17.86
N GLU A 81 8.24 4.01 17.98
CA GLU A 81 8.93 3.13 17.03
C GLU A 81 8.40 3.27 15.61
N LEU A 82 7.08 3.34 15.42
CA LEU A 82 6.48 3.56 14.11
C LEU A 82 6.87 4.93 13.54
N HIS A 83 6.81 5.98 14.35
CA HIS A 83 7.25 7.30 13.95
C HIS A 83 8.72 7.29 13.53
N GLU A 84 9.60 6.63 14.30
CA GLU A 84 11.02 6.51 13.96
C GLU A 84 11.23 5.75 12.65
N LEU A 85 10.49 4.66 12.41
CA LEU A 85 10.53 3.92 11.14
C LEU A 85 10.18 4.84 9.96
N LEU A 86 9.03 5.53 10.04
CA LEU A 86 8.55 6.38 8.96
C LEU A 86 9.49 7.57 8.73
N ASN A 87 9.90 8.24 9.81
CA ASN A 87 10.85 9.35 9.76
C ASN A 87 12.20 8.94 9.17
N LYS A 88 12.63 7.67 9.30
CA LYS A 88 13.91 7.20 8.78
C LYS A 88 13.84 6.51 7.43
N HIS A 89 12.70 5.97 7.02
CA HIS A 89 12.64 5.09 5.84
C HIS A 89 11.46 5.33 4.90
N TYR A 90 10.53 6.23 5.24
CA TYR A 90 9.40 6.54 4.36
C TYR A 90 9.77 7.54 3.26
N VAL A 91 8.77 7.92 2.46
CA VAL A 91 8.88 8.72 1.24
C VAL A 91 9.82 9.92 1.40
N GLU A 92 10.81 9.94 0.52
CA GLU A 92 11.74 11.05 0.31
C GLU A 92 11.51 11.64 -1.09
N SER A 93 11.77 12.94 -1.24
CA SER A 93 11.73 13.58 -2.55
C SER A 93 12.84 13.01 -3.45
N ASP A 94 12.65 13.08 -4.77
CA ASP A 94 13.73 12.84 -5.72
C ASP A 94 14.92 13.75 -5.36
N GLY A 95 16.07 13.15 -5.03
CA GLY A 95 17.27 13.85 -4.57
C GLY A 95 17.38 14.10 -3.06
N GLY A 96 16.49 13.57 -2.22
CA GLY A 96 16.61 13.54 -0.76
C GLY A 96 16.52 14.92 -0.08
N THR A 97 15.89 15.89 -0.72
CA THR A 97 15.78 17.28 -0.19
C THR A 97 14.68 17.42 0.86
N PHE A 98 13.61 16.63 0.73
CA PHE A 98 12.50 16.64 1.68
C PHE A 98 12.10 15.23 2.08
N LYS A 99 11.65 15.11 3.33
CA LYS A 99 11.12 13.88 3.89
C LYS A 99 9.84 14.15 4.65
N LEU A 100 8.90 13.22 4.58
CA LEU A 100 7.69 13.27 5.37
C LEU A 100 8.00 12.90 6.81
N ASP A 101 7.78 13.86 7.71
CA ASP A 101 7.84 13.66 9.15
C ASP A 101 6.44 13.75 9.73
N TYR A 102 5.81 12.60 9.97
CA TYR A 102 4.45 12.53 10.50
C TYR A 102 4.46 12.60 12.03
N PRO A 103 3.88 13.64 12.64
CA PRO A 103 3.77 13.71 14.10
C PRO A 103 2.97 12.55 14.67
N LEU A 104 3.26 12.15 15.90
CA LEU A 104 2.55 11.04 16.58
C LEU A 104 1.04 11.24 16.64
N ASP A 105 0.58 12.46 16.92
CA ASP A 105 -0.85 12.77 16.99
C ASP A 105 -1.52 12.67 15.61
N PHE A 106 -0.78 13.00 14.55
CA PHE A 106 -1.25 12.80 13.17
C PHE A 106 -1.37 11.32 12.85
N LEU A 107 -0.38 10.50 13.22
CA LEU A 107 -0.44 9.04 13.01
C LEU A 107 -1.62 8.42 13.75
N LYS A 108 -1.87 8.80 15.00
CA LYS A 108 -3.05 8.36 15.77
C LYS A 108 -4.35 8.75 15.06
N TRP A 109 -4.47 10.01 14.62
CA TRP A 109 -5.64 10.48 13.89
C TRP A 109 -5.86 9.72 12.58
N ALA A 110 -4.80 9.51 11.79
CA ALA A 110 -4.88 8.86 10.49
C ALA A 110 -5.17 7.35 10.58
N LEU A 111 -4.62 6.67 11.60
CA LEU A 111 -4.73 5.22 11.78
C LEU A 111 -5.97 4.78 12.56
N CYS A 112 -6.60 5.69 13.32
CA CYS A 112 -7.74 5.37 14.17
C CYS A 112 -9.04 6.12 13.82
N PRO A 113 -9.50 6.10 12.55
CA PRO A 113 -10.84 6.59 12.26
C PRO A 113 -11.91 5.73 12.96
N PRO A 114 -13.15 6.22 13.10
CA PRO A 114 -14.24 5.43 13.67
C PRO A 114 -14.40 4.07 12.99
N GLY A 115 -14.40 3.00 13.78
CA GLY A 115 -14.54 1.63 13.29
C GLY A 115 -13.26 0.98 12.75
N TYR A 116 -12.10 1.64 12.88
CA TYR A 116 -10.79 1.07 12.52
C TYR A 116 -10.57 -0.31 13.13
N LYS A 117 -9.69 -1.08 12.48
CA LYS A 117 -9.38 -2.45 12.88
C LYS A 117 -7.92 -2.49 13.34
N PRO A 118 -7.63 -2.64 14.64
CA PRO A 118 -6.25 -2.74 15.12
C PRO A 118 -5.44 -3.85 14.43
N LYS A 119 -6.12 -4.93 14.01
CA LYS A 119 -5.51 -6.02 13.24
C LYS A 119 -5.03 -5.65 11.83
N TRP A 120 -5.38 -4.47 11.31
CA TRP A 120 -4.95 -3.96 10.00
C TRP A 120 -3.70 -3.08 10.11
N HIS A 121 -3.14 -2.90 11.31
CA HIS A 121 -1.85 -2.25 11.52
C HIS A 121 -0.78 -3.33 11.64
N ILE A 122 -0.16 -3.68 10.52
CA ILE A 122 0.71 -4.85 10.41
C ILE A 122 2.15 -4.37 10.33
N GLY A 123 3.00 -4.88 11.22
CA GLY A 123 4.43 -4.62 11.20
C GLY A 123 5.24 -5.90 11.08
N VAL A 124 6.50 -5.75 10.70
CA VAL A 124 7.49 -6.84 10.69
C VAL A 124 8.63 -6.47 11.64
N ARG A 125 9.02 -7.38 12.52
CA ARG A 125 10.15 -7.21 13.44
C ARG A 125 11.25 -8.20 13.14
N ALA A 126 12.49 -7.79 13.37
CA ALA A 126 13.61 -8.72 13.42
C ALA A 126 13.51 -9.58 14.69
N THR A 127 13.48 -10.91 14.56
CA THR A 127 13.22 -11.84 15.67
C THR A 127 14.23 -11.70 16.81
N LYS A 128 15.51 -11.41 16.50
CA LYS A 128 16.60 -11.31 17.48
C LYS A 128 16.62 -9.98 18.24
N THR A 129 16.49 -8.86 17.52
CA THR A 129 16.62 -7.51 18.10
C THR A 129 15.29 -6.89 18.48
N LYS A 130 14.18 -7.47 18.01
CA LYS A 130 12.81 -6.96 18.11
C LYS A 130 12.61 -5.60 17.45
N LYS A 131 13.59 -5.08 16.69
CA LYS A 131 13.47 -3.82 15.95
C LYS A 131 12.36 -3.91 14.90
N LEU A 132 11.52 -2.88 14.82
CA LEU A 132 10.53 -2.72 13.75
C LEU A 132 11.24 -2.41 12.43
N CYS A 133 10.95 -3.21 11.40
CA CYS A 133 11.64 -3.19 10.12
C CYS A 133 10.73 -2.83 8.94
N ALA A 134 9.43 -3.10 9.04
CA ALA A 134 8.45 -2.72 8.03
C ALA A 134 7.08 -2.49 8.67
N PHE A 135 6.23 -1.73 7.99
CA PHE A 135 4.88 -1.43 8.41
C PHE A 135 3.94 -1.25 7.21
N ILE A 136 2.68 -1.58 7.40
CA ILE A 136 1.58 -1.21 6.50
C ILE A 136 0.30 -1.06 7.32
N ALA A 137 -0.52 -0.08 6.97
CA ALA A 137 -1.80 0.15 7.62
C ALA A 137 -2.97 0.10 6.65
N GLY A 138 -4.07 -0.49 7.10
CA GLY A 138 -5.37 -0.37 6.47
C GLY A 138 -6.38 0.30 7.39
N ILE A 139 -7.26 1.14 6.83
CA ILE A 139 -8.43 1.70 7.51
C ILE A 139 -9.70 1.42 6.71
N PRO A 140 -10.87 1.25 7.37
CA PRO A 140 -12.12 1.02 6.66
C PRO A 140 -12.60 2.30 5.96
N LEU A 141 -13.16 2.15 4.77
CA LEU A 141 -13.73 3.24 3.97
C LEU A 141 -14.97 2.74 3.23
N ASN A 142 -16.01 3.57 3.16
CA ASN A 142 -17.14 3.35 2.25
C ASN A 142 -16.94 4.25 1.04
N LEU A 143 -16.91 3.66 -0.15
CA LEU A 143 -16.75 4.35 -1.42
C LEU A 143 -18.04 4.27 -2.21
N THR A 144 -18.35 5.31 -2.99
CA THR A 144 -19.36 5.23 -4.04
C THR A 144 -18.64 5.19 -5.38
N ILE A 145 -18.71 4.06 -6.06
CA ILE A 145 -18.07 3.83 -7.35
C ILE A 145 -19.18 3.63 -8.37
N MET A 146 -19.29 4.53 -9.35
CA MET A 146 -20.32 4.46 -10.40
C MET A 146 -21.77 4.37 -9.86
N GLY A 147 -22.03 4.93 -8.68
CA GLY A 147 -23.35 4.90 -8.03
C GLY A 147 -23.59 3.71 -7.09
N GLU A 148 -22.66 2.77 -7.00
CA GLU A 148 -22.74 1.63 -6.07
C GLU A 148 -21.90 1.89 -4.80
N GLU A 149 -22.45 1.55 -3.63
CA GLU A 149 -21.72 1.62 -2.37
C GLU A 149 -20.83 0.38 -2.17
N VAL A 150 -19.53 0.61 -2.01
CA VAL A 150 -18.52 -0.42 -1.83
C VAL A 150 -17.82 -0.22 -0.48
N LYS A 151 -17.82 -1.27 0.36
CA LYS A 151 -17.01 -1.32 1.58
C LYS A 151 -15.59 -1.73 1.23
N ALA A 152 -14.66 -0.80 1.37
CA ALA A 152 -13.26 -0.96 0.99
C ALA A 152 -12.32 -0.77 2.18
N SER A 153 -11.04 -1.00 1.93
CA SER A 153 -9.94 -0.59 2.82
C SER A 153 -9.06 0.42 2.10
N ALA A 154 -8.80 1.55 2.73
CA ALA A 154 -7.73 2.44 2.30
C ALA A 154 -6.42 1.99 2.93
N ILE A 155 -5.42 1.73 2.09
CA ILE A 155 -4.08 1.29 2.51
C ILE A 155 -3.14 2.47 2.50
N ASN A 156 -2.30 2.60 3.53
CA ASN A 156 -1.30 3.66 3.62
C ASN A 156 -0.07 3.21 4.44
N PHE A 157 0.96 4.05 4.46
CA PHE A 157 2.18 3.87 5.26
C PHE A 157 2.93 2.56 5.02
N LEU A 158 2.90 2.05 3.78
CA LEU A 158 3.79 0.96 3.35
C LEU A 158 5.25 1.45 3.45
N CYS A 159 5.98 0.96 4.44
CA CYS A 159 7.34 1.37 4.76
C CYS A 159 8.20 0.17 5.18
#